data_AF-A0A932BIM6-F1
#
_entry.id   AF-A0A932BIM6-F1
#
_cell.length_a   1.000
_cell.length_b   1.000
_cell.length_c   1.000
_cell.angle_alpha   90.00
_cell.angle_beta   90.00
_cell.angle_gamma   90.00
#
_symmetry.space_group_name_H-M   'P 1'
#
loop_
_entity.id
_entity.type
_entity.pdbx_description
1 polymer ?
#
loop_
_entity_poly.entity_id
_entity_poly.type
_entity_poly.pdbx_seq_one_letter_code
_entity_poly.pdbx_strand_id
1 'polypeptide(L)'
;MVWNDATLDQWLADPERLVPGNSMTFPGLKASKDRQDVVAYLKAAAENKAPQADQGARGTMGMRAQKLDLRKAPPEGQVTSIRYCGDSYTVDTADGKSQKIWEFNLRFKTDSSRSGPLPRKPVVIGAGMQGDRASIVFASPSEINEFIKVSCR
;
A
#
# COMPACT_ATOMS: atom_id res chain seq x y z
N MET A 1 0.40 -21.26 -20.71
CA MET A 1 -0.63 -20.30 -21.15
C MET A 1 0.07 -19.07 -21.70
N VAL A 2 -0.44 -18.48 -22.79
CA VAL A 2 0.10 -17.26 -23.40
C VAL A 2 -0.94 -16.17 -23.27
N TRP A 3 -0.55 -14.98 -22.82
CA TRP A 3 -1.43 -13.84 -22.70
C TRP A 3 -1.68 -13.19 -24.07
N ASN A 4 -2.91 -13.31 -24.54
CA ASN A 4 -3.46 -12.69 -25.74
C ASN A 4 -4.92 -12.26 -25.47
N ASP A 5 -5.53 -11.52 -26.40
CA ASP A 5 -6.88 -10.95 -26.24
C ASP A 5 -7.94 -12.01 -25.82
N ALA A 6 -7.90 -13.21 -26.40
CA ALA A 6 -8.85 -14.28 -26.10
C ALA A 6 -8.66 -14.89 -24.70
N THR A 7 -7.42 -15.18 -24.33
CA THR A 7 -7.09 -15.69 -22.99
C THR A 7 -7.31 -14.65 -21.90
N LEU A 8 -7.12 -13.36 -22.22
CA LEU A 8 -7.39 -12.25 -21.31
C LEU A 8 -8.89 -12.03 -21.13
N ASP A 9 -9.71 -12.15 -22.18
CA ASP A 9 -11.18 -12.14 -22.06
C ASP A 9 -11.68 -13.27 -21.15
N GLN A 10 -11.18 -14.50 -21.36
CA GLN A 10 -11.54 -15.65 -20.52
C GLN A 10 -11.12 -15.45 -19.06
N TRP A 11 -9.92 -14.91 -18.83
CA TRP A 11 -9.41 -14.60 -17.50
C TRP A 11 -10.29 -13.56 -16.82
N LEU A 12 -10.61 -12.47 -17.52
CA LEU A 12 -11.46 -11.42 -16.98
C LEU A 12 -12.89 -11.90 -16.73
N ALA A 13 -13.40 -12.89 -17.46
CA ALA A 13 -14.75 -13.43 -17.25
C ALA A 13 -14.85 -14.29 -15.99
N ASP A 14 -13.84 -15.14 -15.75
CA ASP A 14 -13.77 -16.07 -14.64
C ASP A 14 -12.33 -16.59 -14.42
N PRO A 15 -11.54 -15.91 -13.56
CA PRO A 15 -10.16 -16.30 -13.29
C PRO A 15 -10.02 -17.71 -12.72
N GLU A 16 -10.92 -18.08 -11.80
CA GLU A 16 -10.89 -19.37 -11.10
C GLU A 16 -11.20 -20.51 -12.06
N ARG A 17 -12.15 -20.33 -12.98
CA ARG A 17 -12.44 -21.34 -14.00
C ARG A 17 -11.31 -21.50 -15.00
N LEU A 18 -10.63 -20.42 -15.39
CA LEU A 18 -9.53 -20.48 -16.36
C LEU A 18 -8.25 -21.04 -15.74
N VAL A 19 -7.92 -20.63 -14.51
CA VAL A 19 -6.77 -21.12 -13.74
C VAL A 19 -7.23 -21.46 -12.32
N PRO A 20 -7.67 -22.70 -12.08
CA PRO A 20 -8.09 -23.14 -10.75
C PRO A 20 -6.98 -23.02 -9.71
N GLY A 21 -7.33 -22.53 -8.52
CA GLY A 21 -6.38 -22.34 -7.41
C GLY A 21 -5.48 -21.10 -7.56
N ASN A 22 -5.82 -20.16 -8.44
CA ASN A 22 -5.13 -18.88 -8.49
C ASN A 22 -5.41 -18.05 -7.22
N SER A 23 -4.49 -17.17 -6.82
CA SER A 23 -4.63 -16.39 -5.58
C SER A 23 -5.45 -15.11 -5.73
N MET A 24 -6.00 -14.81 -6.91
CA MET A 24 -6.79 -13.62 -7.17
C MET A 24 -8.24 -13.85 -6.79
N THR A 25 -8.71 -13.23 -5.70
CA THR A 25 -10.12 -13.26 -5.28
C THR A 25 -10.96 -12.28 -6.10
N PHE A 26 -11.02 -12.47 -7.42
CA PHE A 26 -11.78 -11.64 -8.33
C PHE A 26 -12.90 -12.45 -8.99
N PRO A 27 -14.19 -12.05 -8.84
CA PRO A 27 -15.32 -12.82 -9.37
C PRO A 27 -15.47 -12.75 -10.90
N GLY A 28 -14.68 -11.92 -11.58
CA GLY A 28 -14.75 -11.68 -13.02
C GLY A 28 -15.75 -10.59 -13.43
N LEU A 29 -15.54 -10.03 -14.62
CA LEU A 29 -16.41 -9.09 -15.32
C LEU A 29 -17.39 -9.85 -16.21
N LYS A 30 -18.68 -9.83 -15.85
CA LYS A 30 -19.71 -10.59 -16.58
C LYS A 30 -20.11 -9.93 -17.90
N ALA A 31 -20.13 -8.60 -17.95
CA ALA A 31 -20.43 -7.86 -19.17
C ALA A 31 -19.29 -7.98 -20.18
N SER A 32 -19.59 -8.45 -21.39
CA SER A 32 -18.59 -8.60 -22.46
C SER A 32 -17.98 -7.26 -22.87
N LYS A 33 -18.77 -6.19 -22.83
CA LYS A 33 -18.29 -4.84 -23.16
C LYS A 33 -17.21 -4.39 -22.18
N ASP A 34 -17.43 -4.54 -20.88
CA ASP A 34 -16.46 -4.15 -19.85
C ASP A 34 -15.14 -4.92 -20.01
N ARG A 35 -15.20 -6.22 -20.35
CA ARG A 35 -14.01 -7.01 -20.64
C ARG A 35 -13.24 -6.49 -21.84
N GLN A 36 -13.95 -6.21 -22.94
CA GLN A 36 -13.33 -5.66 -24.16
C GLN A 36 -12.69 -4.30 -23.91
N ASP A 37 -13.36 -3.44 -23.16
CA ASP A 37 -12.84 -2.11 -22.80
C ASP A 37 -11.57 -2.23 -21.93
N VAL A 38 -11.54 -3.17 -20.98
CA VAL A 38 -10.34 -3.48 -20.17
C VAL A 38 -9.20 -4.05 -21.01
N VAL A 39 -9.49 -5.00 -21.91
CA VAL A 39 -8.48 -5.59 -22.82
C VAL A 39 -7.87 -4.49 -23.71
N ALA A 40 -8.71 -3.63 -24.29
CA ALA A 40 -8.26 -2.51 -25.11
C ALA A 40 -7.40 -1.53 -24.31
N TYR A 41 -7.81 -1.20 -23.08
CA TYR A 41 -7.04 -0.34 -22.19
C TYR A 41 -5.67 -0.95 -21.86
N LEU A 42 -5.62 -2.23 -21.49
CA LEU A 42 -4.37 -2.91 -21.12
C LEU A 42 -3.39 -2.97 -22.30
N LYS A 43 -3.90 -3.19 -23.52
CA LYS A 43 -3.10 -3.14 -24.74
C LYS A 43 -2.50 -1.74 -24.96
N ALA A 44 -3.31 -0.70 -24.82
CA ALA A 44 -2.83 0.67 -24.93
C ALA A 44 -1.82 1.01 -23.81
N ALA A 45 -2.04 0.54 -22.58
CA ALA A 45 -1.17 0.79 -21.44
C ALA A 45 0.21 0.12 -21.61
N ALA A 46 0.24 -1.11 -22.13
CA ALA A 46 1.48 -1.82 -22.46
C ALA A 46 2.31 -1.05 -23.52
N GLU A 47 1.64 -0.35 -24.42
CA GLU A 47 2.28 0.52 -25.42
C GLU A 47 2.59 1.93 -24.91
N ASN A 48 2.30 2.23 -23.65
CA ASN A 48 2.35 3.59 -23.06
C ASN A 48 1.46 4.62 -23.78
N LYS A 49 0.38 4.15 -24.43
CA LYS A 49 -0.61 4.96 -25.17
C LYS A 49 -1.97 5.00 -24.50
N ALA A 50 -2.13 4.40 -23.31
CA ALA A 50 -3.39 4.42 -22.60
C ALA A 50 -3.81 5.87 -22.32
N PRO A 51 -5.09 6.23 -22.53
CA PRO A 51 -5.59 7.53 -22.13
C PRO A 51 -5.33 7.70 -20.63
N GLN A 52 -4.76 8.84 -20.25
CA GLN A 52 -4.73 9.23 -18.85
C GLN A 52 -6.19 9.38 -18.43
N ALA A 53 -6.61 8.62 -17.42
CA ALA A 53 -7.92 8.81 -16.83
C ALA A 53 -8.00 10.27 -16.37
N ASP A 54 -8.92 11.02 -17.00
CA ASP A 54 -9.21 12.39 -16.59
C ASP A 54 -9.66 12.32 -15.13
N GLN A 55 -9.06 13.11 -14.25
CA GLN A 55 -9.23 13.01 -12.80
C GLN A 55 -10.57 13.63 -12.37
N GLY A 56 -11.67 13.12 -12.92
CA GLY A 56 -13.04 13.48 -12.60
C GLY A 56 -13.72 12.39 -11.80
N ALA A 57 -13.69 12.52 -10.48
CA ALA A 57 -14.66 11.93 -9.54
C ALA A 57 -14.86 10.39 -9.56
N ARG A 58 -13.92 9.63 -8.96
CA ARG A 58 -14.19 8.53 -8.00
C ARG A 58 -12.89 7.87 -7.55
N GLY A 59 -12.57 8.00 -6.26
CA GLY A 59 -11.62 7.13 -5.56
C GLY A 59 -10.14 7.40 -5.82
N THR A 60 -9.55 8.21 -4.95
CA THR A 60 -8.11 8.54 -4.90
C THR A 60 -7.27 7.31 -4.54
N MET A 61 -6.99 6.42 -5.49
CA MET A 61 -5.97 5.37 -5.39
C MET A 61 -5.21 5.28 -6.72
N GLY A 62 -4.44 6.31 -6.97
CA GLY A 62 -3.63 6.42 -8.17
C GLY A 62 -2.52 7.44 -8.03
N MET A 63 -2.00 7.66 -6.81
CA MET A 63 -0.62 8.13 -6.75
C MET A 63 0.20 7.02 -7.39
N ARG A 64 0.82 7.32 -8.53
CA ARG A 64 2.09 6.69 -8.89
C ARG A 64 2.88 6.66 -7.60
N ALA A 65 3.03 5.48 -7.01
CA ALA A 65 4.04 5.27 -5.99
C ALA A 65 5.35 5.49 -6.74
N GLN A 66 5.79 6.75 -6.85
CA GLN A 66 7.21 7.02 -6.88
C GLN A 66 7.73 6.23 -5.70
N LYS A 67 8.46 5.17 -6.01
CA LYS A 67 8.91 4.17 -5.05
C LYS A 67 9.71 4.93 -3.99
N LEU A 68 9.03 5.32 -2.91
CA LEU A 68 9.62 6.15 -1.87
C LEU A 68 10.75 5.30 -1.28
N ASP A 69 11.99 5.78 -1.40
CA ASP A 69 13.13 5.11 -0.81
C ASP A 69 13.14 5.43 0.68
N LEU A 70 12.56 4.53 1.48
CA LEU A 70 12.40 4.70 2.93
C LEU A 70 13.75 4.74 3.66
N ARG A 71 14.84 4.33 3.01
CA ARG A 71 16.20 4.49 3.54
C ARG A 71 16.63 5.94 3.66
N LYS A 72 16.03 6.81 2.85
CA LYS A 72 16.30 8.25 2.77
C LYS A 72 15.16 9.06 3.39
N ALA A 73 14.40 8.44 4.29
CA ALA A 73 13.34 9.14 5.01
C ALA A 73 13.94 10.36 5.73
N PRO A 74 13.29 11.53 5.64
CA PRO A 74 13.72 12.71 6.36
C PRO A 74 13.44 12.56 7.87
N PRO A 75 14.00 13.41 8.74
CA PRO A 75 13.86 13.28 10.20
C PRO A 75 12.40 13.21 10.68
N GLU A 76 11.49 13.94 10.04
CA GLU A 76 10.05 13.93 10.32
C GLU A 76 9.37 12.59 9.98
N GLY A 77 9.97 11.78 9.11
CA GLY A 77 9.51 10.42 8.78
C GLY A 77 10.17 9.34 9.64
N GLN A 78 11.27 9.66 10.31
CA GLN A 78 12.05 8.68 11.07
C GLN A 78 11.46 8.49 12.47
N VAL A 79 10.85 7.34 12.73
CA VAL A 79 10.28 7.01 14.04
C VAL A 79 11.41 6.62 15.00
N THR A 80 11.41 7.22 16.19
CA THR A 80 12.40 6.99 17.25
C THR A 80 11.81 6.21 18.43
N SER A 81 10.50 6.31 18.64
CA SER A 81 9.80 5.66 19.75
C SER A 81 8.33 5.42 19.40
N ILE A 82 7.79 4.29 19.86
CA ILE A 82 6.36 3.99 19.82
C ILE A 82 5.93 3.51 21.21
N ARG A 83 5.00 4.24 21.82
CA ARG A 83 4.42 3.87 23.10
C ARG A 83 2.96 3.51 22.94
N TYR A 84 2.56 2.35 23.44
CA TYR A 84 1.17 1.91 23.50
C TYR A 84 0.60 2.13 24.91
N CYS A 85 -0.54 2.80 24.98
CA CYS A 85 -1.30 2.98 26.22
C CYS A 85 -2.80 2.91 25.91
N GLY A 86 -3.41 1.75 26.18
CA GLY A 86 -4.83 1.51 25.90
C GLY A 86 -5.18 1.79 24.44
N ASP A 87 -6.24 2.55 24.20
CA ASP A 87 -6.82 2.86 22.88
C ASP A 87 -5.90 3.68 21.92
N SER A 88 -4.63 3.90 22.25
CA SER A 88 -3.77 4.79 21.47
C SER A 88 -2.28 4.44 21.47
N TYR A 89 -1.64 4.83 20.38
CA TYR A 89 -0.19 4.83 20.21
C TYR A 89 0.34 6.27 20.20
N THR A 90 1.39 6.54 20.96
CA THR A 90 2.20 7.75 20.83
C THR A 90 3.43 7.42 20.00
N VAL A 91 3.57 8.10 18.86
CA VAL A 91 4.67 7.93 17.92
C VAL A 91 5.55 9.16 17.99
N ASP A 92 6.83 8.96 18.29
CA ASP A 92 7.83 10.02 18.35
C ASP A 92 8.73 9.95 17.11
N THR A 93 9.02 11.09 16.50
CA THR A 93 9.85 11.22 15.28
C THR A 93 11.17 11.93 15.57
N ALA A 94 12.15 11.76 14.69
CA ALA A 94 13.51 12.29 14.89
C ALA A 94 13.59 13.81 14.79
N ASP A 95 12.57 14.48 14.23
CA ASP A 95 12.39 15.93 14.29
C ASP A 95 11.84 16.42 15.65
N GLY A 96 11.67 15.52 16.63
CA GLY A 96 11.24 15.84 17.99
C GLY A 96 9.73 15.99 18.15
N LYS A 97 8.92 15.65 17.14
CA LYS A 97 7.46 15.66 17.23
C LYS A 97 6.93 14.36 17.84
N SER A 98 5.84 14.48 18.57
CA SER A 98 5.07 13.36 19.10
C SER A 98 3.64 13.43 18.57
N GLN A 99 3.12 12.30 18.11
CA GLN A 99 1.75 12.19 17.61
C GLN A 99 1.01 11.07 18.33
N LYS A 100 -0.16 11.39 18.90
CA LYS A 100 -1.06 10.39 19.47
C LYS A 100 -2.05 9.94 18.39
N ILE A 101 -2.11 8.64 18.16
CA ILE A 101 -2.87 8.01 17.07
C ILE A 101 -3.77 6.93 17.68
N TRP A 102 -5.05 6.95 17.33
CA TRP A 102 -6.01 5.92 17.73
C TRP A 102 -5.59 4.55 17.17
N GLU A 103 -5.75 3.47 17.94
CA GLU A 103 -5.20 2.15 17.59
C GLU A 103 -5.71 1.60 16.24
N PHE A 104 -6.96 1.89 15.87
CA PHE A 104 -7.53 1.49 14.58
C PHE A 104 -7.02 2.30 13.38
N ASN A 105 -6.33 3.41 13.64
CA ASN A 105 -5.80 4.30 12.62
C ASN A 105 -4.28 4.15 12.42
N LEU A 106 -3.57 3.40 13.28
CA LEU A 106 -2.17 3.06 13.07
C LEU A 106 -2.01 1.67 12.45
N ARG A 107 -1.31 1.57 11.30
CA ARG A 107 -0.94 0.27 10.70
C ARG A 107 0.54 -0.01 10.87
N PHE A 108 0.87 -1.25 11.24
CA PHE A 108 2.24 -1.75 11.20
C PHE A 108 2.46 -2.55 9.91
N LYS A 109 3.55 -2.23 9.20
CA LYS A 109 3.91 -2.84 7.92
C LYS A 109 5.38 -3.25 7.94
N THR A 110 5.76 -4.14 7.02
CA THR A 110 7.14 -4.53 6.80
C THR A 110 7.51 -4.31 5.34
N ASP A 111 8.72 -3.83 5.10
CA ASP A 111 9.32 -3.74 3.77
C ASP A 111 10.79 -4.14 3.87
N SER A 112 11.08 -5.40 3.55
CA SER A 112 12.45 -5.95 3.53
C SER A 112 13.17 -5.69 2.20
N SER A 113 12.60 -4.87 1.32
CA SER A 113 13.16 -4.59 0.00
C SER A 113 14.37 -3.65 0.08
N ARG A 114 15.06 -3.49 -1.05
CA ARG A 114 16.16 -2.52 -1.19
C ARG A 114 15.73 -1.05 -1.04
N SER A 115 14.42 -0.77 -1.03
CA SER A 115 13.86 0.57 -0.83
C SER A 115 13.11 0.69 0.50
N GLY A 116 13.05 -0.40 1.28
CA GLY A 116 12.49 -0.40 2.62
C GLY A 116 13.38 0.33 3.64
N PRO A 117 12.89 0.59 4.85
CA PRO A 117 13.62 1.32 5.88
C PRO A 117 14.92 0.59 6.28
N LEU A 118 15.84 1.34 6.89
CA LEU A 118 17.03 0.73 7.48
C LEU A 118 16.65 -0.09 8.73
N PRO A 119 17.38 -1.17 9.06
CA PRO A 119 17.15 -1.93 10.28
C PRO A 119 17.13 -1.04 11.53
N ARG A 120 16.17 -1.26 12.42
CA ARG A 120 15.90 -0.49 13.65
C ARG A 120 15.63 1.01 13.41
N LYS A 121 15.30 1.38 12.18
CA LYS A 121 14.95 2.75 11.79
C LYS A 121 13.58 2.77 11.11
N PRO A 122 12.50 2.43 11.83
CA PRO A 122 11.17 2.43 11.26
C PRO A 122 10.76 3.80 10.74
N VAL A 123 9.99 3.82 9.65
CA VAL A 123 9.57 5.04 8.98
C VAL A 123 8.06 5.16 8.99
N VAL A 124 7.54 6.33 9.40
CA VAL A 124 6.12 6.64 9.29
C VAL A 124 5.83 7.16 7.88
N ILE A 125 4.82 6.58 7.23
CA ILE A 125 4.33 7.00 5.93
C ILE A 125 2.85 7.39 6.03
N GLY A 126 2.52 8.48 5.34
CA GLY A 126 1.16 8.96 5.13
C GLY A 126 0.39 9.23 6.42
N ALA A 127 0.54 10.44 6.97
CA ALA A 127 -0.62 11.17 7.47
C ALA A 127 -1.19 11.93 6.25
N GLY A 128 -2.13 11.33 5.53
CA GLY A 128 -2.67 11.93 4.30
C GLY A 128 -3.52 13.19 4.57
N MET A 129 -3.94 13.90 3.52
CA MET A 129 -4.79 15.11 3.61
C MET A 129 -6.23 14.85 4.11
N GLN A 130 -6.54 13.63 4.59
CA GLN A 130 -7.84 13.21 5.11
C GLN A 130 -7.67 12.22 6.28
N GLY A 131 -7.26 12.73 7.43
CA GLY A 131 -7.46 12.04 8.71
C GLY A 131 -6.24 11.27 9.25
N ASP A 132 -6.20 11.27 10.57
CA ASP A 132 -5.36 10.61 11.58
C ASP A 132 -4.83 9.18 11.34
N ARG A 133 -4.95 8.64 10.12
CA ARG A 133 -4.38 7.33 9.76
C ARG A 133 -2.91 7.47 9.41
N ALA A 134 -2.10 6.59 9.99
CA ALA A 134 -0.67 6.48 9.69
C ALA A 134 -0.28 5.01 9.46
N SER A 135 0.81 4.79 8.72
CA SER A 135 1.47 3.48 8.69
C SER A 135 2.91 3.62 9.13
N ILE A 136 3.38 2.75 10.01
CA ILE A 136 4.80 2.62 10.36
C ILE A 136 5.34 1.38 9.66
N VAL A 137 6.41 1.58 8.90
CA VAL A 137 7.08 0.52 8.13
C VAL A 137 8.37 0.13 8.85
N PHE A 138 8.53 -1.16 9.11
CA PHE A 138 9.72 -1.78 9.70
C PHE A 138 10.51 -2.55 8.66
N ALA A 139 11.80 -2.80 8.92
CA ALA A 139 12.65 -3.57 8.01
C ALA A 139 12.35 -5.08 8.10
N SER A 140 11.84 -5.54 9.24
CA SER A 140 11.43 -6.93 9.47
C SER A 140 10.27 -7.04 10.49
N PRO A 141 9.55 -8.17 10.53
CA PRO A 141 8.50 -8.40 11.54
C PRO A 141 9.02 -8.43 12.98
N SER A 142 10.27 -8.89 13.20
CA SER A 142 10.86 -9.00 14.54
C SER A 142 11.00 -7.64 15.23
N GLU A 143 11.26 -6.58 14.45
CA GLU A 143 11.40 -5.22 14.98
C GLU A 143 10.10 -4.68 15.57
N ILE A 144 8.92 -5.13 15.12
CA ILE A 144 7.62 -4.57 15.55
C ILE A 144 7.45 -4.72 17.06
N ASN A 145 7.58 -5.95 17.57
CA ASN A 145 7.39 -6.23 18.98
C ASN A 145 8.54 -5.66 19.85
N GLU A 146 9.76 -5.60 19.31
CA GLU A 146 10.91 -5.05 20.03
C GLU A 146 10.80 -3.53 20.22
N PHE A 147 10.25 -2.83 19.23
CA PHE A 147 10.22 -1.37 19.16
C PHE A 147 9.04 -0.76 19.92
N ILE A 148 7.88 -1.40 19.94
CA ILE A 148 6.68 -0.91 20.63
C ILE A 148 6.81 -1.18 22.14
N LYS A 149 6.65 -0.14 22.96
CA LYS A 149 6.67 -0.24 24.43
C LYS A 149 5.30 0.03 25.02
N VAL A 150 4.82 -0.86 25.88
CA VAL A 150 3.61 -0.60 26.67
C VAL A 150 3.98 0.38 27.80
N SER A 151 3.57 1.64 27.67
CA SER A 151 3.82 2.70 28.65
C SER A 151 2.79 3.82 28.50
N CYS A 152 2.18 4.20 29.62
CA CYS A 152 1.29 5.36 29.74
C CYS A 152 1.98 6.62 30.29
N ARG A 153 3.29 6.51 30.57
CA ARG A 153 4.17 7.62 30.99
C ARG A 153 4.93 8.13 29.77
#